data_AF-A0A3Q7EYV1-F1
#
_entry.id   AF-A0A3Q7EYV1-F1
#
_cell.length_a   1.000
_cell.length_b   1.000
_cell.length_c   1.000
_cell.angle_alpha   90.00
_cell.angle_beta   90.00
_cell.angle_gamma   90.00
#
_symmetry.space_group_name_H-M   'P 1'
#
loop_
_entity.id
_entity.type
_entity.pdbx_description
1 polymer ?
#
loop_
_entity_poly.entity_id
_entity_poly.type
_entity_poly.pdbx_seq_one_letter_code
_entity_poly.pdbx_strand_id
1 'polypeptide(L)'
;MANIGVNMDLQPLSGIEYIILVEIVFQQVLVLIFCLFMASHGHSLRRRCRNRREVRYHMSVRVPKIISHLHYIINDNGSVCIDKLRMDRNAFHTLVLLTKDIGGLTNSKSMSCCEKLAMFLNILAHHEKNRSIKVDYIRSGWSVSHAFNECLSAILKLTPLLLVNPKPVLEDEIEDRWKWFEVGEIIA
;
A
#
# COMPACT_ATOMS: atom_id res chain seq x y z
N MET A 1 -83.09 -5.63 2.19
CA MET A 1 -81.70 -6.13 2.10
C MET A 1 -80.81 -4.95 1.76
N ALA A 2 -79.75 -4.75 2.54
CA ALA A 2 -79.05 -3.48 2.73
C ALA A 2 -78.28 -2.99 1.49
N ASN A 3 -78.52 -1.74 1.09
CA ASN A 3 -77.58 -0.97 0.27
C ASN A 3 -76.50 -0.41 1.21
N ILE A 4 -75.32 -1.02 1.20
CA ILE A 4 -74.13 -0.48 1.86
C ILE A 4 -73.56 0.60 0.93
N GLY A 5 -74.08 1.82 1.07
CA GLY A 5 -73.43 3.00 0.51
C GLY A 5 -72.18 3.29 1.33
N VAL A 6 -71.02 2.78 0.91
CA VAL A 6 -69.74 3.29 1.37
C VAL A 6 -69.54 4.62 0.67
N ASN A 7 -70.03 5.69 1.29
CA ASN A 7 -69.68 7.04 0.92
C ASN A 7 -68.18 7.19 1.23
N MET A 8 -67.33 7.09 0.22
CA MET A 8 -65.92 7.48 0.35
C MET A 8 -65.90 9.00 0.42
N ASP A 9 -66.10 9.53 1.63
CA ASP A 9 -65.88 10.94 1.94
C ASP A 9 -64.40 11.26 1.69
N LEU A 10 -64.11 11.78 0.50
CA LEU A 10 -62.83 12.43 0.23
C LEU A 10 -62.93 13.84 0.84
N GLN A 11 -62.69 13.94 2.14
CA GLN A 11 -62.62 15.23 2.83
C GLN A 11 -61.55 16.11 2.14
N PRO A 12 -61.88 17.36 1.74
CA PRO A 12 -60.89 18.23 1.14
C PRO A 12 -59.82 18.55 2.20
N LEU A 13 -58.58 18.17 1.92
CA LEU A 13 -57.43 18.54 2.75
C LEU A 13 -57.45 20.04 3.00
N SER A 14 -57.33 20.44 4.26
CA SER A 14 -57.29 21.85 4.65
C SER A 14 -56.09 22.55 4.00
N GLY A 15 -56.16 23.87 3.78
CA GLY A 15 -55.07 24.63 3.15
C GLY A 15 -53.71 24.47 3.84
N ILE A 16 -53.70 24.14 5.13
CA ILE A 16 -52.49 23.87 5.91
C ILE A 16 -51.86 22.52 5.51
N GLU A 17 -52.67 21.48 5.30
CA GLU A 17 -52.18 20.16 4.88
C GLU A 17 -51.58 20.22 3.46
N TYR A 18 -52.13 21.05 2.57
CA TYR A 18 -51.54 21.30 1.25
C TYR A 18 -50.18 22.01 1.36
N ILE A 19 -50.05 23.01 2.23
CA ILE A 19 -48.77 23.72 2.45
C ILE A 19 -47.70 22.75 2.99
N ILE A 20 -48.05 21.91 3.97
CA ILE A 20 -47.14 20.90 4.53
C ILE A 20 -46.73 19.89 3.46
N LEU A 21 -47.66 19.42 2.61
CA LEU A 21 -47.33 18.51 1.52
C LEU A 21 -46.40 19.16 0.49
N VAL A 22 -46.63 20.42 0.13
CA VAL A 22 -45.75 21.15 -0.80
C VAL A 22 -44.35 21.32 -0.21
N GLU A 23 -44.24 21.63 1.08
CA GLU A 23 -42.95 21.76 1.77
C GLU A 23 -42.22 20.41 1.86
N ILE A 24 -42.92 19.32 2.18
CA ILE A 24 -42.34 17.96 2.19
C ILE A 24 -41.86 17.57 0.79
N VAL A 25 -42.66 17.81 -0.25
CA VAL A 25 -42.28 17.50 -1.64
C VAL A 25 -41.07 18.34 -2.06
N PHE A 26 -41.01 19.62 -1.70
CA PHE A 26 -39.87 20.47 -1.97
C PHE A 26 -38.59 19.97 -1.29
N GLN A 27 -38.68 19.61 -0.01
CA GLN A 27 -37.57 19.01 0.74
C GLN A 27 -37.09 17.69 0.10
N GLN A 28 -38.02 16.82 -0.33
CA GLN A 28 -37.67 15.57 -1.01
C GLN A 28 -36.95 15.80 -2.35
N VAL A 29 -37.39 16.79 -3.14
CA VAL A 29 -36.74 17.16 -4.40
C VAL A 29 -35.33 17.69 -4.17
N LEU A 30 -35.12 18.52 -3.15
CA LEU A 30 -33.79 19.03 -2.80
C LEU A 30 -32.81 17.91 -2.40
N VAL A 31 -33.27 16.93 -1.61
CA VAL A 31 -32.46 15.76 -1.24
C VAL A 31 -32.05 14.95 -2.47
N LEU A 32 -32.96 14.73 -3.42
CA LEU A 32 -32.65 14.03 -4.67
C LEU A 32 -31.59 14.76 -5.50
N ILE A 33 -31.69 16.09 -5.64
CA ILE A 33 -30.70 16.90 -6.36
C ILE A 33 -29.33 16.79 -5.70
N PHE A 34 -29.26 16.88 -4.36
CA PHE A 34 -28.00 16.73 -3.63
C PHE A 34 -27.38 15.34 -3.82
N CYS A 35 -28.19 14.27 -3.77
CA CYS A 35 -27.74 12.90 -4.03
C CYS A 35 -27.16 12.74 -5.46
N LEU A 36 -27.81 13.32 -6.48
CA LEU A 36 -27.32 13.28 -7.86
C LEU A 36 -26.03 14.10 -8.04
N PHE A 37 -25.93 15.24 -7.37
CA PHE A 37 -24.70 16.04 -7.36
C PHE A 37 -23.53 15.27 -6.72
N MET A 38 -23.76 14.64 -5.57
CA MET A 38 -22.74 13.82 -4.90
C MET A 38 -22.35 12.59 -5.74
N ALA A 39 -23.32 11.94 -6.41
CA ALA A 39 -23.06 10.81 -7.30
C ALA A 39 -22.27 11.24 -8.55
N SER A 40 -22.63 12.35 -9.19
CA SER A 40 -21.94 12.87 -10.38
C SER A 40 -20.53 13.39 -10.06
N HIS A 41 -20.36 14.09 -8.93
CA HIS A 41 -19.06 14.52 -8.43
C HIS A 41 -18.20 13.31 -8.04
N GLY A 42 -18.78 12.31 -7.36
CA GLY A 42 -18.14 11.03 -7.07
C GLY A 42 -17.72 10.28 -8.34
N HIS A 43 -18.58 10.22 -9.36
CA HIS A 43 -18.26 9.63 -10.67
C HIS A 43 -17.17 10.43 -11.39
N SER A 44 -17.18 11.75 -11.33
CA SER A 44 -16.15 12.62 -11.92
C SER A 44 -14.78 12.43 -11.24
N LEU A 45 -14.75 12.39 -9.91
CA LEU A 45 -13.55 12.05 -9.14
C LEU A 45 -13.07 10.63 -9.45
N ARG A 46 -13.98 9.66 -9.53
CA ARG A 46 -13.67 8.28 -9.89
C ARG A 46 -13.14 8.16 -11.31
N ARG A 47 -13.69 8.91 -12.28
CA ARG A 47 -13.18 9.01 -13.66
C ARG A 47 -11.80 9.65 -13.71
N ARG A 48 -11.54 10.76 -12.98
CA ARG A 48 -10.18 11.35 -12.88
C ARG A 48 -9.17 10.36 -12.30
N CYS A 49 -9.55 9.62 -11.25
CA CYS A 49 -8.73 8.56 -10.67
C CYS A 49 -8.53 7.35 -11.61
N ARG A 50 -9.44 7.10 -12.55
CA ARG A 50 -9.31 6.05 -13.56
C ARG A 50 -8.40 6.51 -14.72
N ASN A 51 -8.61 7.72 -15.25
CA ASN A 51 -7.77 8.27 -16.32
C ASN A 51 -6.31 8.48 -15.90
N ARG A 52 -6.02 8.82 -14.62
CA ARG A 52 -4.63 8.82 -14.12
C ARG A 52 -3.94 7.45 -14.18
N ARG A 53 -4.69 6.35 -14.18
CA ARG A 53 -4.14 4.99 -14.29
C ARG A 53 -3.90 4.58 -15.74
N GLU A 54 -4.49 5.27 -16.70
CA GLU A 54 -4.44 4.94 -18.14
C GLU A 54 -3.28 5.56 -18.92
N VAL A 55 -2.29 6.18 -18.26
CA VAL A 55 -1.02 6.45 -18.94
C VAL A 55 -0.35 5.11 -19.26
N ARG A 56 -0.72 4.56 -20.41
CA ARG A 56 -0.41 3.23 -20.90
C ARG A 56 1.00 3.26 -21.48
N TYR A 57 2.00 3.32 -20.60
CA TYR A 57 3.38 3.13 -21.03
C TYR A 57 3.53 1.70 -21.57
N HIS A 58 4.06 1.59 -22.78
CA HIS A 58 4.24 0.33 -23.48
C HIS A 58 5.27 -0.55 -22.73
N MET A 59 4.90 -1.80 -22.40
CA MET A 59 5.78 -2.70 -21.62
C MET A 59 7.12 -2.94 -22.32
N SER A 60 7.16 -3.00 -23.65
CA SER A 60 8.43 -3.18 -24.38
C SER A 60 9.39 -2.01 -24.23
N VAL A 61 8.90 -0.81 -23.91
CA VAL A 61 9.73 0.38 -23.66
C VAL A 61 10.14 0.48 -22.19
N ARG A 62 9.26 0.00 -21.29
CA ARG A 62 9.48 0.04 -19.84
C ARG A 62 10.51 -0.99 -19.38
N VAL A 63 10.35 -2.24 -19.81
CA VAL A 63 11.17 -3.37 -19.32
C VAL A 63 12.67 -3.13 -19.50
N PRO A 64 13.18 -2.67 -20.66
CA PRO A 64 14.59 -2.37 -20.82
C PRO A 64 15.09 -1.32 -19.83
N LYS A 65 14.33 -0.24 -19.61
CA LYS A 65 14.71 0.83 -18.67
C LYS A 65 14.80 0.32 -17.23
N ILE A 66 13.86 -0.54 -16.82
CA ILE A 66 13.87 -1.16 -15.50
C ILE A 66 15.10 -2.05 -15.32
N ILE A 67 15.39 -2.89 -16.32
CA ILE A 67 16.56 -3.78 -16.29
C ILE A 67 17.85 -2.94 -16.24
N SER A 68 17.96 -1.89 -17.05
CA SER A 68 19.11 -0.98 -17.03
C SER A 68 19.27 -0.28 -15.68
N HIS A 69 18.18 0.17 -15.06
CA HIS A 69 18.22 0.81 -13.75
C HIS A 69 18.66 -0.16 -12.64
N LEU A 70 18.13 -1.39 -12.64
CA LEU A 70 18.58 -2.44 -11.71
C LEU A 70 20.04 -2.80 -11.93
N HIS A 71 20.47 -2.90 -13.18
CA HIS A 71 21.85 -3.16 -13.52
C HIS A 71 22.76 -2.03 -13.02
N TYR A 72 22.34 -0.78 -13.15
CA TYR A 72 23.07 0.37 -12.62
C TYR A 72 23.24 0.29 -11.09
N ILE A 73 22.16 -0.04 -10.37
CA ILE A 73 22.20 -0.13 -8.90
C ILE A 73 23.06 -1.31 -8.43
N ILE A 74 22.88 -2.48 -9.04
CA ILE A 74 23.46 -3.74 -8.54
C ILE A 74 24.82 -3.98 -9.19
N ASN A 75 24.91 -3.92 -10.52
CA ASN A 75 25.99 -4.49 -11.33
C ASN A 75 27.06 -3.49 -11.80
N ASP A 76 26.78 -2.19 -11.81
CA ASP A 76 27.69 -1.21 -12.39
C ASP A 76 28.84 -0.85 -11.42
N ASN A 77 28.51 -0.45 -10.18
CA ASN A 77 29.51 -0.09 -9.19
C ASN A 77 29.12 -0.55 -7.77
N GLY A 78 30.08 -1.15 -7.04
CA GLY A 78 29.84 -1.65 -5.68
C GLY A 78 29.44 -0.53 -4.70
N SER A 79 29.98 0.68 -4.89
CA SER A 79 29.61 1.83 -4.06
C SER A 79 28.16 2.27 -4.25
N VAL A 80 27.61 2.16 -5.47
CA VAL A 80 26.20 2.51 -5.75
C VAL A 80 25.26 1.51 -5.10
N CYS A 81 25.62 0.22 -5.10
CA CYS A 81 24.86 -0.82 -4.41
C CYS A 81 24.82 -0.54 -2.89
N ILE A 82 25.97 -0.23 -2.29
CA ILE A 82 26.05 0.11 -0.86
C ILE A 82 25.31 1.41 -0.56
N ASP A 83 25.46 2.43 -1.39
CA ASP A 83 24.75 3.71 -1.24
C ASP A 83 23.24 3.46 -1.24
N LYS A 84 22.70 2.84 -2.31
CA LYS A 84 21.26 2.67 -2.49
C LYS A 84 20.64 1.60 -1.59
N LEU A 85 21.32 0.50 -1.33
CA LEU A 85 20.75 -0.67 -0.66
C LEU A 85 21.30 -0.91 0.76
N ARG A 86 22.31 -0.14 1.19
CA ARG A 86 23.07 -0.34 2.45
C ARG A 86 23.71 -1.72 2.59
N MET A 87 23.95 -2.38 1.47
CA MET A 87 24.62 -3.69 1.42
C MET A 87 25.47 -3.82 0.17
N ASP A 88 26.51 -4.64 0.25
CA ASP A 88 27.31 -4.98 -0.93
C ASP A 88 26.51 -5.89 -1.89
N ARG A 89 27.04 -6.04 -3.11
CA ARG A 89 26.40 -6.85 -4.17
C ARG A 89 26.25 -8.33 -3.78
N ASN A 90 27.26 -8.90 -3.13
CA ASN A 90 27.26 -10.31 -2.77
C ASN A 90 26.24 -10.57 -1.67
N ALA A 91 26.20 -9.73 -0.63
CA ALA A 91 25.19 -9.75 0.42
C ALA A 91 23.78 -9.60 -0.17
N PHE A 92 23.60 -8.70 -1.13
CA PHE A 92 22.32 -8.55 -1.83
C PHE A 92 21.90 -9.83 -2.56
N HIS A 93 22.79 -10.46 -3.34
CA HIS A 93 22.46 -11.70 -4.04
C HIS A 93 22.19 -12.86 -3.08
N THR A 94 22.95 -12.96 -1.98
CA THR A 94 22.70 -13.93 -0.91
C THR A 94 21.31 -13.71 -0.29
N LEU A 95 20.94 -12.47 0.00
CA LEU A 95 19.60 -12.14 0.51
C LEU A 95 18.49 -12.52 -0.49
N VAL A 96 18.70 -12.28 -1.79
CA VAL A 96 17.76 -12.71 -2.84
C VAL A 96 17.59 -14.23 -2.87
N LEU A 97 18.66 -15.00 -2.65
CA LEU A 97 18.59 -16.46 -2.58
C LEU A 97 17.82 -16.91 -1.33
N LEU A 98 18.20 -16.41 -0.15
CA LEU A 98 17.54 -16.74 1.12
C LEU A 98 16.04 -16.42 1.10
N THR A 99 15.68 -15.26 0.56
CA THR A 99 14.27 -14.84 0.46
C THR A 99 13.48 -15.69 -0.52
N LYS A 100 14.10 -16.22 -1.58
CA LYS A 100 13.46 -17.17 -2.50
C LYS A 100 13.26 -18.53 -1.84
N ASP A 101 14.33 -19.09 -1.29
CA ASP A 101 14.38 -20.49 -0.87
C ASP A 101 13.63 -20.70 0.46
N ILE A 102 13.77 -19.76 1.39
CA ILE A 102 13.20 -19.86 2.74
C ILE A 102 12.04 -18.88 2.91
N GLY A 103 12.22 -17.64 2.46
CA GLY A 103 11.19 -16.59 2.58
C GLY A 103 9.97 -16.80 1.68
N GLY A 104 10.10 -17.62 0.61
CA GLY A 104 9.04 -17.87 -0.37
C GLY A 104 8.77 -16.70 -1.33
N LEU A 105 9.72 -15.78 -1.49
CA LEU A 105 9.59 -14.65 -2.40
C LEU A 105 9.72 -15.13 -3.85
N THR A 106 8.64 -15.01 -4.62
CA THR A 106 8.60 -15.50 -6.02
C THR A 106 8.67 -14.38 -7.04
N ASN A 107 9.19 -14.71 -8.21
CA ASN A 107 9.12 -13.83 -9.38
C ASN A 107 7.66 -13.72 -9.82
N SER A 108 7.19 -12.50 -10.06
CA SER A 108 5.89 -12.27 -10.70
C SER A 108 6.06 -12.15 -12.21
N LYS A 109 4.96 -12.28 -12.96
CA LYS A 109 4.94 -12.02 -14.42
C LYS A 109 5.50 -10.64 -14.80
N SER A 110 5.44 -9.68 -13.88
CA SER A 110 5.78 -8.29 -14.17
C SER A 110 7.08 -7.81 -13.53
N MET A 111 7.59 -8.49 -12.51
CA MET A 111 8.64 -8.00 -11.60
C MET A 111 9.39 -9.17 -10.96
N SER A 112 10.72 -9.11 -10.98
CA SER A 112 11.61 -10.14 -10.41
C SER A 112 11.80 -9.97 -8.90
N CYS A 113 12.23 -11.02 -8.19
CA CYS A 113 12.57 -10.93 -6.76
C CYS A 113 13.66 -9.89 -6.51
N CYS A 114 14.69 -9.83 -7.37
CA CYS A 114 15.75 -8.82 -7.26
C CYS A 114 15.18 -7.40 -7.32
N GLU A 115 14.23 -7.15 -8.24
CA GLU A 115 13.59 -5.85 -8.35
C GLU A 115 12.76 -5.50 -7.10
N LYS A 116 11.96 -6.46 -6.61
CA LYS A 116 11.17 -6.30 -5.39
C LYS A 116 12.06 -5.92 -4.19
N LEU A 117 13.14 -6.69 -3.99
CA LEU A 117 14.11 -6.48 -2.91
C LEU A 117 14.89 -5.18 -3.06
N ALA A 118 15.34 -4.82 -4.26
CA ALA A 118 16.04 -3.57 -4.48
C ALA A 118 15.16 -2.36 -4.13
N MET A 119 13.89 -2.36 -4.53
CA MET A 119 12.94 -1.31 -4.12
C MET A 119 12.75 -1.28 -2.61
N PHE A 120 12.52 -2.44 -1.99
CA PHE A 120 12.30 -2.56 -0.55
C PHE A 120 13.48 -2.00 0.25
N LEU A 121 14.70 -2.41 -0.10
CA LEU A 121 15.92 -1.96 0.55
C LEU A 121 16.18 -0.47 0.32
N ASN A 122 15.96 0.04 -0.90
CA ASN A 122 16.11 1.47 -1.18
C ASN A 122 15.11 2.32 -0.36
N ILE A 123 13.89 1.82 -0.14
CA ILE A 123 12.91 2.46 0.76
C ILE A 123 13.43 2.52 2.20
N LEU A 124 13.96 1.42 2.72
CA LEU A 124 14.46 1.36 4.10
C LEU A 124 15.76 2.15 4.29
N ALA A 125 16.67 2.06 3.32
CA ALA A 125 18.00 2.66 3.35
C ALA A 125 18.00 4.19 3.43
N HIS A 126 17.00 4.81 2.82
CA HIS A 126 16.92 6.27 2.61
C HIS A 126 15.57 6.86 3.03
N HIS A 127 14.69 6.06 3.64
CA HIS A 127 13.31 6.46 3.97
C HIS A 127 12.53 6.99 2.75
N GLU A 128 12.82 6.45 1.57
CA GLU A 128 12.22 6.89 0.32
C GLU A 128 10.71 6.70 0.32
N LYS A 129 10.00 7.69 -0.21
CA LYS A 129 8.53 7.62 -0.31
C LYS A 129 8.16 6.78 -1.53
N ASN A 130 7.03 6.07 -1.46
CA ASN A 130 6.48 5.30 -2.59
C ASN A 130 6.38 6.15 -3.88
N ARG A 131 6.08 7.46 -3.75
CA ARG A 131 6.04 8.38 -4.90
C ARG A 131 7.39 8.54 -5.63
N SER A 132 8.50 8.45 -4.92
CA SER A 132 9.86 8.54 -5.48
C SER A 132 10.22 7.23 -6.18
N ILE A 133 10.13 6.12 -5.46
CA ILE A 133 10.45 4.76 -5.94
C ILE A 133 9.65 4.38 -7.19
N LYS A 134 8.37 4.72 -7.25
CA LYS A 134 7.56 4.39 -8.43
C LYS A 134 8.08 5.06 -9.70
N VAL A 135 8.75 6.22 -9.58
CA VAL A 135 9.35 6.95 -10.71
C VAL A 135 10.66 6.28 -11.10
N ASP A 136 11.56 6.06 -10.13
CA ASP A 136 12.88 5.45 -10.34
C ASP A 136 12.77 4.05 -10.99
N TYR A 137 11.88 3.22 -10.47
CA TYR A 137 11.65 1.86 -10.96
C TYR A 137 10.57 1.80 -12.06
N ILE A 138 9.98 2.93 -12.44
CA ILE A 138 8.96 3.02 -13.50
C ILE A 138 7.79 2.05 -13.24
N ARG A 139 7.36 1.97 -11.98
CA ARG A 139 6.28 1.09 -11.50
C ARG A 139 5.05 1.89 -11.09
N SER A 140 3.92 1.20 -10.97
CA SER A 140 2.75 1.80 -10.34
C SER A 140 2.97 1.85 -8.83
N GLY A 141 2.41 2.85 -8.14
CA GLY A 141 2.50 2.93 -6.68
C GLY A 141 1.87 1.71 -5.97
N TRP A 142 0.85 1.10 -6.59
CA TRP A 142 0.27 -0.16 -6.12
C TRP A 142 1.29 -1.31 -6.22
N SER A 143 2.02 -1.41 -7.33
CA SER A 143 3.06 -2.43 -7.52
C SER A 143 4.19 -2.28 -6.49
N VAL A 144 4.59 -1.04 -6.19
CA VAL A 144 5.61 -0.75 -5.16
C VAL A 144 5.12 -1.19 -3.78
N SER A 145 3.91 -0.81 -3.39
CA SER A 145 3.33 -1.24 -2.10
C SER A 145 3.16 -2.75 -2.01
N HIS A 146 2.72 -3.40 -3.09
CA HIS A 146 2.55 -4.85 -3.12
C HIS A 146 3.90 -5.57 -2.96
N ALA A 147 4.91 -5.16 -3.74
CA ALA A 147 6.27 -5.71 -3.64
C ALA A 147 6.88 -5.49 -2.26
N PHE A 148 6.65 -4.32 -1.65
CA PHE A 148 7.12 -4.01 -0.30
C PHE A 148 6.55 -5.01 0.72
N ASN A 149 5.25 -5.28 0.68
CA ASN A 149 4.60 -6.22 1.59
C ASN A 149 5.05 -7.67 1.36
N GLU A 150 5.25 -8.09 0.11
CA GLU A 150 5.80 -9.41 -0.20
C GLU A 150 7.22 -9.57 0.37
N CYS A 151 8.08 -8.55 0.22
CA CYS A 151 9.44 -8.56 0.77
C CYS A 151 9.42 -8.57 2.30
N LEU A 152 8.56 -7.75 2.92
CA LEU A 152 8.41 -7.72 4.37
C LEU A 152 8.00 -9.09 4.90
N SER A 153 7.02 -9.75 4.28
CA SER A 153 6.61 -11.10 4.68
C SER A 153 7.74 -12.13 4.53
N ALA A 154 8.49 -12.07 3.43
CA ALA A 154 9.61 -12.98 3.19
C ALA A 154 10.75 -12.76 4.20
N ILE A 155 11.08 -11.51 4.52
CA ILE A 155 12.12 -11.17 5.50
C ILE A 155 11.69 -11.54 6.91
N LEU A 156 10.43 -11.33 7.28
CA LEU A 156 9.93 -11.71 8.60
C LEU A 156 10.07 -13.22 8.85
N LYS A 157 9.93 -14.05 7.82
CA LYS A 157 10.20 -15.51 7.90
C LYS A 157 11.68 -15.84 8.03
N LEU A 158 12.56 -14.98 7.52
CA LEU A 158 14.01 -15.11 7.64
C LEU A 158 14.56 -14.59 8.97
N THR A 159 13.79 -13.80 9.73
CA THR A 159 14.17 -13.27 11.05
C THR A 159 14.91 -14.26 11.95
N PRO A 160 14.43 -15.50 12.19
CA PRO A 160 15.13 -16.44 13.08
C PRO A 160 16.51 -16.90 12.55
N LEU A 161 16.78 -16.75 11.26
CA LEU A 161 18.07 -17.07 10.65
C LEU A 161 19.00 -15.85 10.59
N LEU A 162 18.43 -14.65 10.41
CA LEU A 162 19.18 -13.41 10.25
C LEU A 162 19.50 -12.72 11.57
N LEU A 163 18.62 -12.87 12.57
CA LEU A 163 18.79 -12.30 13.90
C LEU A 163 19.20 -13.40 14.87
N VAL A 164 20.40 -13.25 15.43
CA VAL A 164 20.82 -14.04 16.58
C VAL A 164 20.07 -13.51 17.79
N ASN A 165 19.42 -14.39 18.55
CA ASN A 165 18.89 -14.02 19.87
C ASN A 165 20.08 -13.59 20.74
N PRO A 166 20.13 -12.31 21.19
CA PRO A 166 21.22 -11.87 22.04
C PRO A 166 21.20 -12.74 23.30
N LYS A 167 22.34 -13.35 23.62
CA LYS A 167 22.50 -14.01 24.91
C LYS A 167 22.60 -12.89 25.96
N PRO A 168 21.89 -12.99 27.09
CA PRO A 168 22.06 -12.05 28.18
C PRO A 168 23.54 -12.07 28.61
N VAL A 169 24.15 -10.88 28.71
CA VAL A 169 25.50 -10.73 29.23
C VAL A 169 25.45 -11.08 30.72
N LEU A 170 26.25 -12.04 31.14
CA LEU A 170 26.38 -12.43 32.55
C LEU A 170 27.12 -11.29 33.30
N GLU A 171 26.70 -10.98 34.54
CA GLU A 171 27.25 -9.89 35.37
C GLU A 171 28.77 -9.97 35.58
N ASP A 172 29.36 -11.14 35.31
CA ASP A 172 30.77 -11.48 35.47
C ASP A 172 31.63 -11.26 34.21
N GLU A 173 31.08 -10.78 33.09
CA GLU A 173 31.88 -10.40 31.91
C GLU A 173 32.51 -8.99 32.05
N ILE A 174 33.84 -8.97 32.24
CA ILE A 174 34.69 -7.80 32.58
C ILE A 174 34.82 -6.76 31.43
N GLU A 175 34.20 -6.97 30.27
CA GLU A 175 34.31 -6.02 29.16
C GLU A 175 33.41 -4.79 29.33
N ASP A 176 34.01 -3.63 29.65
CA ASP A 176 33.38 -2.31 29.75
C ASP A 176 32.46 -1.94 28.56
N ARG A 177 32.65 -2.55 27.39
CA ARG A 177 31.84 -2.32 26.19
C ARG A 177 30.39 -2.80 26.31
N TRP A 178 30.08 -3.73 27.21
CA TRP A 178 28.76 -4.38 27.27
C TRP A 178 27.89 -3.96 28.45
N LYS A 179 28.41 -3.09 29.34
CA LYS A 179 27.70 -2.60 30.54
C LYS A 179 26.32 -1.98 30.28
N TRP A 180 26.11 -1.39 29.11
CA TRP A 180 24.83 -0.76 28.74
C TRP A 180 23.78 -1.75 28.23
N PHE A 181 24.12 -3.04 28.13
CA PHE A 181 23.23 -4.13 27.75
C PHE A 181 22.94 -5.11 28.90
N GLU A 182 23.37 -4.80 30.12
CA GLU A 182 23.07 -5.62 31.28
C GLU A 182 21.54 -5.74 31.45
N VAL A 183 21.08 -6.98 31.62
CA VAL A 183 19.66 -7.32 31.68
C VAL A 183 19.15 -6.96 33.08
N GLY A 184 18.68 -5.73 33.23
CA GLY A 184 17.72 -5.42 34.30
C GLY A 184 16.48 -6.30 34.07
N GLU A 185 16.12 -7.10 35.07
CA GLU A 185 14.98 -8.01 35.06
C GLU A 185 13.79 -7.41 34.30
N ILE A 186 13.53 -7.91 33.08
CA ILE A 186 12.27 -7.65 32.40
C ILE A 186 11.26 -8.55 33.11
N ILE A 187 10.65 -8.00 34.16
CA ILE A 187 9.57 -8.61 34.92
C ILE A 187 8.42 -8.89 33.95
N ALA A 188 8.11 -10.16 33.76
CA ALA A 188 6.92 -10.65 33.07
C ALA A 188 5.66 -10.49 33.93
#